data_AF-A0A960HF69-F1
#
_entry.id   AF-A0A960HF69-F1
#
_cell.length_a   1.000
_cell.length_b   1.000
_cell.length_c   1.000
_cell.angle_alpha   90.00
_cell.angle_beta   90.00
_cell.angle_gamma   90.00
#
_symmetry.space_group_name_H-M   'P 1'
#
loop_
_entity.id
_entity.type
_entity.pdbx_description
1 polymer ?
#
loop_
_entity_poly.entity_id
_entity_poly.type
_entity_poly.pdbx_seq_one_letter_code
_entity_poly.pdbx_strand_id
1 'polypeptide(L)' 'VGNALALPGGPTATAGIVSALNRSIDTNNGEHLARLIQTDAAINPGNSGGPLLSA' A
#
# COMPACT_ATOMS: atom_id res chain seq x y z
N VAL A 1 2.34 -7.52 -2.73
CA VAL A 1 1.97 -8.94 -2.42
C VAL A 1 1.41 -8.98 -1.01
N GLY A 2 0.36 -9.75 -0.72
CA GLY A 2 -0.21 -9.87 0.63
C GLY A 2 -1.39 -10.84 0.70
N ASN A 3 -2.22 -10.78 1.75
CA ASN A 3 -3.43 -11.62 1.89
C ASN A 3 -4.69 -10.72 1.93
N ALA A 4 -5.01 -10.09 0.79
CA ALA A 4 -6.08 -9.10 0.74
C ALA A 4 -7.43 -9.70 1.14
N LEU A 5 -8.11 -9.07 2.11
CA LEU A 5 -9.44 -9.41 2.63
C LEU A 5 -9.62 -10.88 3.05
N ALA A 6 -8.53 -11.63 3.26
CA ALA A 6 -8.54 -13.08 3.47
C ALA A 6 -9.37 -13.84 2.42
N LEU A 7 -9.28 -13.41 1.15
CA LEU A 7 -10.02 -14.04 0.07
C LEU A 7 -9.64 -15.52 -0.09
N PRO A 8 -10.59 -16.38 -0.49
CA PRO A 8 -10.28 -17.74 -0.91
C PRO A 8 -9.24 -17.74 -2.04
N GLY A 9 -8.32 -18.70 -2.03
CA GLY A 9 -7.25 -18.81 -3.03
C GLY A 9 -5.87 -18.36 -2.54
N GLY A 10 -5.76 -17.82 -1.32
CA GLY A 10 -4.49 -17.52 -0.68
C GLY A 10 -3.94 -16.13 -1.02
N PRO A 11 -2.61 -15.95 -1.03
CA PRO A 11 -2.00 -14.64 -1.23
C PRO A 11 -2.38 -13.98 -2.56
N THR A 12 -2.57 -12.67 -2.53
CA THR A 12 -2.89 -11.82 -3.67
C THR A 12 -1.72 -10.89 -4.05
N ALA A 13 -1.67 -10.53 -5.32
CA ALA A 13 -0.76 -9.51 -5.85
C ALA A 13 -1.57 -8.46 -6.63
N THR A 14 -1.22 -7.21 -6.44
CA THR A 14 -1.76 -6.06 -7.16
C THR A 14 -0.60 -5.33 -7.83
N ALA A 15 -0.85 -4.77 -9.02
CA ALA A 15 0.12 -4.04 -9.80
C ALA A 15 -0.39 -2.63 -10.06
N GLY A 16 0.54 -1.70 -10.21
CA GLY A 16 0.29 -0.29 -10.44
C GLY A 16 1.61 0.44 -10.71
N ILE A 17 1.54 1.75 -10.76
CA ILE A 17 2.70 2.63 -10.93
C ILE A 17 3.00 3.38 -9.63
N VAL A 18 4.19 3.97 -9.54
CA VAL A 18 4.47 5.02 -8.56
C VAL A 18 3.88 6.32 -9.09
N SER A 19 2.81 6.80 -8.47
CA SER A 19 2.10 8.02 -8.88
C SER A 19 2.70 9.29 -8.26
N ALA A 20 3.35 9.17 -7.11
CA ALA A 20 4.09 10.27 -6.47
C ALA A 20 5.14 9.74 -5.48
N LEU A 21 6.18 10.54 -5.27
CA LEU A 21 7.25 10.29 -4.31
C LEU A 21 7.31 11.39 -3.26
N ASN A 22 7.92 11.08 -2.12
CA ASN A 22 8.18 12.02 -1.03
C ASN A 22 6.92 12.78 -0.58
N ARG A 23 5.79 12.06 -0.50
CA ARG A 23 4.53 12.62 0.01
C ARG A 23 4.64 12.79 1.53
N SER A 24 4.05 13.88 2.01
CA SER A 24 3.78 14.11 3.43
C SER A 24 2.29 14.25 3.66
N ILE A 25 1.77 13.62 4.71
CA ILE A 25 0.37 13.70 5.12
C ILE A 25 0.28 13.81 6.64
N ASP A 26 -0.71 14.56 7.11
CA ASP A 26 -1.14 14.56 8.50
C ASP A 26 -2.32 13.60 8.62
N THR A 27 -2.23 12.65 9.55
CA THR A 27 -3.26 11.64 9.75
C THR A 27 -4.28 12.11 10.78
N ASN A 28 -5.45 11.45 10.80
CA ASN A 28 -6.53 11.78 11.73
C ASN A 28 -6.16 11.53 13.20
N ASN A 29 -5.15 10.69 13.49
CA ASN A 29 -4.59 10.47 14.82
C ASN A 29 -3.46 11.46 15.19
N GLY A 30 -3.20 12.47 14.36
CA GLY A 30 -2.22 13.52 14.62
C GLY A 30 -0.78 13.15 14.30
N GLU A 31 -0.55 12.03 13.59
CA GLU A 31 0.79 11.64 13.15
C GLU A 31 1.15 12.37 11.87
N HIS A 32 2.38 12.90 11.83
CA HIS A 32 2.96 13.43 10.61
C HIS A 32 3.77 12.34 9.92
N LEU A 33 3.28 11.87 8.77
CA LEU A 33 3.97 10.87 7.98
C LEU A 33 4.67 11.54 6.81
N ALA A 34 5.98 11.32 6.69
CA ALA A 34 6.81 11.88 5.63
C ALA A 34 7.48 10.79 4.80
N ARG A 35 8.01 11.17 3.63
CA ARG A 35 8.75 10.28 2.70
C ARG A 35 7.91 9.10 2.20
N LEU A 36 6.59 9.29 2.08
CA LEU A 36 5.68 8.27 1.60
C LEU A 36 5.75 8.13 0.07
N ILE A 37 5.48 6.92 -0.41
CA ILE A 37 5.27 6.59 -1.82
C ILE A 37 3.77 6.48 -2.06
N GLN A 38 3.28 7.08 -3.14
CA GLN A 38 1.92 6.89 -3.61
C GLN A 38 1.91 5.93 -4.80
N THR A 39 0.97 5.00 -4.80
CA THR A 39 0.71 4.07 -5.90
C THR A 39 -0.79 3.96 -6.15
N ASP A 40 -1.16 3.62 -7.38
CA ASP A 40 -2.51 3.24 -7.77
C ASP A 40 -2.75 1.72 -7.70
N ALA A 41 -1.74 0.93 -7.30
CA ALA A 41 -1.93 -0.48 -6.99
C ALA A 41 -2.97 -0.62 -5.86
N ALA A 42 -3.94 -1.52 -6.02
CA ALA A 42 -4.99 -1.69 -5.03
C ALA A 42 -4.41 -2.19 -3.68
N ILE A 43 -4.71 -1.45 -2.60
CA ILE A 43 -4.33 -1.76 -1.22
C ILE A 43 -5.60 -1.83 -0.37
N ASN A 44 -5.74 -2.92 0.37
CA ASN A 44 -6.88 -3.29 1.19
C ASN A 44 -6.39 -3.93 2.50
N PRO A 45 -7.25 -4.04 3.53
CA PRO A 45 -6.91 -4.84 4.71
C PRO A 45 -6.35 -6.22 4.33
N GLY A 46 -5.25 -6.61 4.95
CA GLY A 46 -4.57 -7.90 4.72
C GLY A 46 -3.46 -7.89 3.66
N ASN A 47 -3.50 -7.02 2.64
CA ASN A 47 -2.29 -6.69 1.87
C ASN A 47 -1.65 -5.36 2.30
N SER A 48 -2.36 -4.51 3.04
CA SER A 48 -1.77 -3.46 3.88
C SER A 48 -0.78 -4.06 4.89
N GLY A 49 0.46 -3.56 4.89
CA GLY A 49 1.58 -4.06 5.71
C GLY A 49 2.48 -5.07 5.01
N GLY A 50 2.08 -5.59 3.83
CA GLY A 50 2.93 -6.39 2.97
C GLY A 50 3.90 -5.56 2.11
N PRO A 51 4.86 -6.18 1.42
CA PRO A 51 5.83 -5.47 0.60
C PRO A 51 5.21 -4.91 -0.70
N LEU A 52 5.71 -3.73 -1.07
CA LEU A 52 5.62 -3.14 -2.42
C LEU A 52 6.97 -3.34 -3.11
N LEU A 53 6.98 -3.95 -4.28
CA LEU A 53 8.21 -4.34 -5.00
C LEU A 53 8.27 -3.62 -6.36
N SER A 54 9.49 -3.31 -6.83
CA SER A 54 9.72 -2.93 -8.23
C SER A 54 9.96 -4.16 -9.10
N ALA A 55 9.86 -3.96 -10.41
CA ALA A 55 10.46 -4.87 -11.38
C ALA A 55 12.00 -4.76 -11.33
#